data_AF-A0A354ICN4-F1
#
_entry.id   AF-A0A354ICN4-F1
#
_cell.length_a   1.000
_cell.length_b   1.000
_cell.length_c   1.000
_cell.angle_alpha   90.00
_cell.angle_beta   90.00
_cell.angle_gamma   90.00
#
_symmetry.space_group_name_H-M   'P 1'
#
loop_
_entity.id
_entity.type
_entity.pdbx_description
1 polymer ?
#
loop_
_entity_poly.entity_id
_entity_poly.type
_entity_poly.pdbx_seq_one_letter_code
_entity_poly.pdbx_strand_id
1 'polypeptide(L)'
;DRFIEEWFIIYDKTHLEASFHQKGGNWEVRLLTAEEAQKLEELSEQQEEYVDLWKTFFHQIAIKERTNKKLQTSMLPLHYRKHMTEFMDDVRNYK
;
A
#
# COMPACT_ATOMS: atom_id res chain seq x y z
N ASP A 1 19.07 -2.11 -8.98
CA ASP A 1 17.65 -2.37 -8.71
C ASP A 1 17.48 -2.58 -7.21
N ARG A 2 16.36 -2.17 -6.59
CA ARG A 2 16.20 -2.15 -5.10
C ARG A 2 15.53 -3.38 -4.50
N PHE A 3 14.72 -4.10 -5.27
CA PHE A 3 13.89 -5.22 -4.76
C PHE A 3 14.11 -6.53 -5.53
N ILE A 4 15.28 -6.71 -6.14
CA ILE A 4 15.57 -7.86 -7.00
C ILE A 4 15.48 -9.20 -6.26
N GLU A 5 15.73 -9.23 -4.94
CA GLU A 5 15.71 -10.46 -4.13
C GLU A 5 14.35 -10.77 -3.48
N GLU A 6 13.31 -10.00 -3.79
CA GLU A 6 12.00 -10.09 -3.13
C GLU A 6 10.93 -10.69 -4.04
N TRP A 7 9.93 -11.34 -3.43
CA TRP A 7 8.70 -11.72 -4.13
C TRP A 7 7.66 -10.61 -3.94
N PHE A 8 7.13 -10.07 -5.03
CA PHE A 8 5.99 -9.17 -4.94
C PHE A 8 5.16 -9.15 -6.22
N ILE A 9 3.93 -8.68 -6.07
CA ILE A 9 2.95 -8.55 -7.14
C ILE A 9 2.41 -7.11 -7.09
N ILE A 10 2.29 -6.48 -8.26
CA ILE A 10 1.55 -5.22 -8.42
C ILE A 10 0.27 -5.56 -9.15
N TYR A 11 -0.87 -5.38 -8.49
CA TYR A 11 -2.18 -5.78 -9.01
C TYR A 11 -3.04 -4.56 -9.34
N ASP A 12 -3.48 -4.46 -10.59
CA ASP A 12 -4.52 -3.52 -11.04
C ASP A 12 -5.89 -4.22 -11.07
N LYS A 13 -6.68 -3.97 -10.03
CA LYS A 13 -8.04 -4.49 -9.87
C LYS A 13 -9.00 -4.00 -10.97
N THR A 14 -8.76 -2.82 -11.55
CA THR A 14 -9.68 -2.25 -12.54
C THR A 14 -9.59 -2.99 -13.88
N HIS A 15 -8.38 -3.36 -14.26
CA HIS A 15 -8.11 -4.02 -15.54
C HIS A 15 -7.93 -5.54 -15.41
N LEU A 16 -7.97 -6.08 -14.18
CA LEU A 16 -7.67 -7.48 -13.88
C LEU A 16 -6.30 -7.90 -14.43
N GLU A 17 -5.30 -7.04 -14.27
CA GLU A 17 -3.92 -7.26 -14.73
C GLU A 17 -2.98 -7.21 -13.54
N ALA A 18 -1.93 -8.03 -13.55
CA ALA A 18 -0.89 -7.96 -12.54
C ALA A 18 0.52 -8.11 -13.12
N SER A 19 1.47 -7.44 -12.47
CA SER A 19 2.90 -7.60 -12.67
C SER A 19 3.47 -8.47 -11.55
N PHE A 20 4.15 -9.55 -11.92
CA PHE A 20 4.75 -10.53 -11.03
C PHE A 20 6.26 -10.37 -11.07
N HIS A 21 6.84 -10.16 -9.90
CA HIS A 21 8.29 -10.15 -9.72
C HIS A 21 8.74 -11.42 -9.00
N GLN A 22 9.63 -12.17 -9.66
CA GLN A 22 10.27 -13.33 -9.06
C GLN A 22 11.58 -12.95 -8.39
N LYS A 23 11.87 -13.54 -7.23
CA LYS A 23 13.15 -13.37 -6.55
C LYS A 23 14.32 -13.75 -7.47
N GLY A 24 15.26 -12.82 -7.65
CA GLY A 24 16.44 -12.95 -8.51
C GLY A 24 16.10 -13.11 -9.99
N GLY A 25 14.84 -12.88 -10.37
CA GLY A 25 14.27 -13.30 -11.64
C GLY A 25 13.73 -12.16 -12.49
N ASN A 26 12.95 -12.55 -13.49
CA ASN A 26 12.35 -11.63 -14.44
C ASN A 26 10.98 -11.13 -13.96
N TRP A 27 10.52 -10.07 -14.61
CA TRP A 27 9.17 -9.55 -14.48
C TRP A 27 8.25 -10.18 -15.53
N GLU A 28 7.02 -10.50 -15.13
CA GLU A 28 5.94 -10.96 -16.02
C GLU A 28 4.70 -10.11 -15.79
N VAL A 29 4.09 -9.59 -16.85
CA VAL A 29 2.82 -8.85 -16.77
C VAL A 29 1.76 -9.61 -17.56
N ARG A 30 0.61 -9.88 -16.94
CA ARG A 30 -0.49 -10.57 -17.62
C ARG A 30 -1.84 -10.29 -16.99
N LEU A 31 -2.88 -10.55 -17.78
CA LEU A 31 -4.25 -10.63 -17.31
C LEU A 31 -4.41 -11.82 -16.34
N LEU A 32 -5.29 -11.61 -15.37
CA LEU A 32 -5.66 -12.58 -14.36
C LEU A 32 -6.91 -13.34 -14.79
N THR A 33 -6.96 -14.61 -14.41
CA THR A 33 -8.21 -15.35 -14.38
C THR A 33 -9.11 -14.84 -13.26
N ALA A 34 -10.41 -15.13 -13.33
CA ALA A 34 -11.35 -14.74 -12.28
C ALA A 34 -10.97 -15.32 -10.90
N GLU A 35 -10.46 -16.56 -10.87
CA GLU A 35 -10.00 -17.22 -9.64
C GLU A 35 -8.76 -16.54 -9.05
N GLU A 36 -7.78 -16.18 -9.89
CA GLU A 36 -6.59 -15.45 -9.44
C GLU A 36 -6.93 -14.06 -8.91
N ALA A 37 -7.82 -13.34 -9.59
CA ALA A 37 -8.30 -12.04 -9.15
C ALA A 37 -9.01 -12.12 -7.79
N GLN A 38 -9.86 -13.14 -7.59
CA GLN A 38 -10.52 -13.38 -6.31
C GLN A 38 -9.49 -13.67 -5.20
N LYS A 39 -8.52 -14.54 -5.47
CA LYS A 39 -7.48 -14.88 -4.49
C LYS A 39 -6.64 -13.67 -4.08
N LEU A 40 -6.31 -12.78 -5.02
CA LEU A 40 -5.58 -11.55 -4.71
C LEU A 40 -6.42 -10.58 -3.87
N GLU A 41 -7.73 -10.54 -4.08
CA GLU A 41 -8.65 -9.75 -3.25
C GLU A 41 -8.65 -10.24 -1.79
N GLU A 42 -8.82 -11.55 -1.59
CA GLU A 42 -8.81 -12.18 -0.25
C GLU A 42 -7.49 -11.93 0.49
N LEU A 43 -6.36 -11.98 -0.23
CA LEU A 43 -5.04 -11.66 0.34
C LEU A 43 -4.89 -10.17 0.70
N SER A 44 -5.53 -9.27 -0.05
CA SER A 44 -5.50 -7.83 0.23
C SER A 44 -6.26 -7.49 1.52
N GLU A 45 -7.36 -8.19 1.80
CA GLU A 45 -8.14 -8.01 3.02
C GLU A 45 -7.35 -8.43 4.28
N GLN A 46 -6.46 -9.41 4.16
CA GLN A 46 -5.62 -9.89 5.28
C GLN A 46 -4.48 -8.93 5.67
N GLN A 47 -4.23 -7.86 4.92
CA GLN A 47 -3.11 -6.94 5.16
C GLN A 47 -3.35 -5.91 6.27
N GLU A 48 -4.51 -5.94 6.95
CA GLU A 48 -4.86 -4.98 8.01
C GLU A 48 -3.82 -4.91 9.14
N GLU A 49 -3.19 -6.04 9.51
CA GLU A 49 -2.15 -6.04 10.55
C GLU A 49 -0.95 -5.16 10.18
N TYR A 50 -0.49 -5.25 8.92
CA TYR A 50 0.62 -4.42 8.44
C TYR A 50 0.23 -2.95 8.31
N VAL A 51 -1.05 -2.65 8.02
CA VAL A 51 -1.58 -1.28 8.04
C VAL A 51 -1.46 -0.67 9.44
N ASP A 52 -1.87 -1.39 10.47
CA ASP A 52 -1.76 -0.93 11.86
C ASP A 52 -0.29 -0.76 12.31
N LEU A 53 0.60 -1.68 11.91
CA LEU A 53 2.04 -1.56 12.17
C LEU A 53 2.64 -0.33 11.48
N TRP A 54 2.30 -0.10 10.20
CA TRP A 54 2.75 1.08 9.46
C TRP A 54 2.26 2.37 10.11
N LYS A 55 0.96 2.46 10.43
CA LYS A 55 0.38 3.61 11.12
C LYS A 55 1.11 3.87 12.43
N THR A 56 1.35 2.83 13.23
CA THR A 56 2.10 2.96 14.49
C THR A 56 3.50 3.49 14.26
N PHE A 57 4.25 2.89 13.34
CA PHE A 57 5.59 3.35 12.98
C PHE A 57 5.58 4.83 12.55
N PHE A 58 4.74 5.19 11.58
CA PHE A 58 4.65 6.53 11.02
C PHE A 58 4.39 7.59 12.10
N HIS A 59 3.46 7.33 13.02
CA HIS A 59 3.13 8.27 14.09
C HIS A 59 4.21 8.36 15.17
N GLN A 60 4.91 7.26 15.48
CA GLN A 60 5.91 7.23 16.54
C GLN A 60 7.24 7.84 16.13
N ILE A 61 7.65 7.74 14.86
CA ILE A 61 8.89 8.35 14.37
C ILE A 61 8.76 9.87 14.17
N ALA A 62 7.54 10.41 14.18
CA ALA A 62 7.28 11.80 13.88
C ALA A 62 7.81 12.73 14.99
N ILE A 63 8.72 13.64 14.63
CA ILE A 63 9.20 14.69 15.53
C ILE A 63 8.17 15.82 15.54
N LYS A 64 7.40 15.94 16.62
CA LYS A 64 6.25 16.86 16.72
C LYS A 64 6.64 18.30 16.41
N GLU A 65 7.79 18.75 16.90
CA GLU A 65 8.33 20.10 16.74
C GLU A 65 8.67 20.45 15.29
N ARG A 66 8.92 19.45 14.43
CA ARG A 66 9.21 19.63 13.00
C ARG A 66 7.94 19.60 12.13
N THR A 67 6.77 19.45 12.73
CA THR A 67 5.51 19.37 11.97
C THR A 67 5.19 20.71 11.31
N ASN A 68 5.25 20.75 9.97
CA ASN A 68 4.86 21.93 9.19
C ASN A 68 3.79 21.54 8.16
N LYS A 69 2.52 21.79 8.52
CA LYS A 69 1.37 21.43 7.66
C LYS A 69 1.41 22.14 6.31
N LYS A 70 1.79 23.42 6.25
CA LYS A 70 1.86 24.19 5.00
C LYS A 70 2.85 23.58 4.01
N LEU A 71 4.05 23.25 4.51
CA LEU A 71 5.09 22.63 3.69
C LEU A 71 4.70 21.20 3.28
N GLN A 72 4.08 20.44 4.18
CA GLN A 72 3.60 19.08 3.86
C GLN A 72 2.56 19.11 2.72
N THR A 73 1.63 20.07 2.74
CA THR A 73 0.62 20.21 1.68
C THR A 73 1.18 20.75 0.36
N SER A 74 2.27 21.51 0.38
CA SER A 74 2.92 21.97 -0.85
C SER A 74 3.77 20.88 -1.51
N MET A 75 4.37 19.98 -0.72
CA MET A 75 5.18 18.87 -1.23
C MET A 75 4.35 17.65 -1.63
N LEU A 76 3.17 17.48 -1.02
CA LEU A 76 2.28 16.36 -1.28
C LEU A 76 0.81 16.83 -1.37
N PRO A 77 0.23 16.87 -2.58
CA PRO A 77 -1.15 17.26 -2.79
C PRO A 77 -2.14 16.45 -1.95
N LEU A 78 -3.18 17.12 -1.43
CA LEU A 78 -4.18 16.50 -0.54
C LEU A 78 -4.93 15.33 -1.18
N HIS A 79 -5.17 15.36 -2.49
CA HIS A 79 -5.95 14.33 -3.16
C HIS A 79 -5.27 12.95 -3.20
N TYR A 80 -3.95 12.88 -3.00
CA TYR A 80 -3.22 11.61 -2.86
C TYR A 80 -3.40 10.99 -1.47
N ARG A 81 -3.65 11.79 -0.44
CA ARG A 81 -3.76 11.30 0.95
C ARG A 81 -4.86 10.27 1.13
N LYS A 82 -5.92 10.31 0.31
CA LYS A 82 -7.00 9.31 0.31
C LYS A 82 -6.53 7.89 -0.04
N HIS A 83 -5.34 7.75 -0.62
CA HIS A 83 -4.72 6.46 -0.99
C HIS A 83 -3.48 6.14 -0.16
N MET A 84 -3.17 6.92 0.88
CA MET A 84 -1.99 6.75 1.70
C MET A 84 -2.36 6.16 3.06
N THR A 85 -1.71 5.07 3.42
CA THR A 85 -2.04 4.24 4.59
C THR A 85 -2.12 5.04 5.90
N GLU A 86 -1.23 6.01 6.13
CA GLU A 86 -1.21 6.83 7.35
C GLU A 86 -2.38 7.82 7.46
N PHE A 87 -3.06 8.12 6.35
CA PHE A 87 -4.17 9.06 6.27
C PHE A 87 -5.52 8.36 6.06
N MET A 88 -5.53 7.03 5.92
CA MET A 88 -6.77 6.25 5.85
C MET A 88 -7.44 6.27 7.23
N ASP A 89 -8.66 6.81 7.31
CA ASP A 89 -9.44 6.85 8.53
C ASP A 89 -9.58 5.44 9.12
N ASP A 90 -9.34 5.31 10.42
CA ASP A 90 -9.72 4.10 11.13
C ASP A 90 -11.25 4.07 11.19
N VAL A 91 -11.88 3.13 10.48
CA VAL A 91 -13.26 2.72 10.77
C VAL A 91 -13.27 1.92 12.09
N ARG A 92 -12.68 2.48 13.15
CA ARG A 92 -12.75 1.93 14.50
C ARG A 92 -13.86 2.67 15.24
N ASN A 93 -15.09 2.24 14.97
CA ASN A 93 -16.20 2.50 15.88
C ASN A 93 -15.89 1.78 17.21
N TYR A 94 -15.26 2.49 18.14
CA TYR A 94 -15.30 2.09 19.54
C TYR A 94 -16.75 2.28 20.02
N LYS A 95 -17.49 1.16 20.11
CA LYS A 95 -18.67 1.06 20.95
C LYS A 95 -18.25 0.70 22.37
#